data_AF-A0A6G7WKM2-F1
#
_entry.id   AF-A0A6G7WKM2-F1
#
_cell.length_a   1.000
_cell.length_b   1.000
_cell.length_c   1.000
_cell.angle_alpha   90.00
_cell.angle_beta   90.00
_cell.angle_gamma   90.00
#
_symmetry.space_group_name_H-M   'P 1'
#
loop_
_entity.id
_entity.type
_entity.pdbx_description
1 polymer ?
#
loop_
_entity_poly.entity_id
_entity_poly.type
_entity_poly.pdbx_seq_one_letter_code
_entity_poly.pdbx_strand_id
1 'polypeptide(L)'
;MHKKKLKLPFNKGELKKLDKPEYMKNNYATWRKFRKDSNANYYILPVEMKKYLPLLKSNSLNLYLFYCLNSNNEDGTSWYSTDSLAKSLDASTRSINTWNNDLIDLGLIYRIHDGKKSATTFLLPLSNYFVKVISPDLNKYIQTANTDIDGELVSVIHLFQWRKNSEKEEYDQPYNVVLLTFEKTIHPKQTNGEIIKKKKYVLLEIEEEIKEFSISLSAQNFQEDIYWFESPLEGKLPADILVKGIALSTVYNLKDKDYRYVLDTIETLSESIIHISEDTVLRV
;
A
#
# COMPACT_ATOMS: atom_id res chain seq x y z
N MET A 1 12.52 -47.65 -11.62
CA MET A 1 11.85 -46.34 -11.56
C MET A 1 10.42 -46.49 -11.04
N HIS A 2 10.19 -46.21 -9.75
CA HIS A 2 8.85 -46.26 -9.17
C HIS A 2 8.04 -45.03 -9.59
N LYS A 3 6.96 -45.25 -10.35
CA LYS A 3 5.93 -44.24 -10.61
C LYS A 3 5.15 -44.01 -9.30
N LYS A 4 5.49 -42.94 -8.56
CA LYS A 4 4.62 -42.44 -7.48
C LYS A 4 3.30 -41.99 -8.12
N LYS A 5 2.21 -42.73 -7.88
CA LYS A 5 0.86 -42.31 -8.23
C LYS A 5 0.55 -41.01 -7.48
N LEU A 6 0.28 -39.94 -8.21
CA LEU A 6 -0.27 -38.70 -7.67
C LEU A 6 -1.63 -39.03 -7.03
N LYS A 7 -1.74 -38.94 -5.70
CA LYS A 7 -3.03 -39.02 -5.02
C LYS A 7 -3.76 -37.70 -5.29
N LEU A 8 -4.77 -37.73 -6.15
CA LEU A 8 -5.68 -36.60 -6.35
C LEU A 8 -6.44 -36.34 -5.03
N PRO A 9 -6.57 -35.07 -4.59
CA PRO A 9 -7.26 -34.71 -3.36
C PRO A 9 -8.76 -34.63 -3.63
N PHE A 10 -9.39 -35.73 -4.05
CA PHE A 10 -10.84 -35.83 -4.04
C PHE A 10 -11.23 -36.66 -2.82
N ASN A 11 -11.62 -35.94 -1.75
CA ASN A 11 -12.37 -36.55 -0.66
C ASN A 11 -13.60 -37.23 -1.28
N LYS A 12 -13.78 -38.53 -1.02
CA LYS A 12 -14.98 -39.29 -1.36
C LYS A 12 -16.18 -38.86 -0.49
N GLY A 13 -16.46 -37.57 -0.45
CA GLY A 13 -17.77 -37.06 -0.06
C GLY A 13 -18.66 -37.08 -1.30
N GLU A 14 -19.93 -37.43 -1.12
CA GLU A 14 -20.94 -37.59 -2.18
C GLU A 14 -20.80 -36.53 -3.28
N LEU A 15 -20.67 -36.98 -4.54
CA LEU A 15 -20.75 -36.13 -5.72
C LEU A 15 -22.18 -35.56 -5.80
N LYS A 16 -22.45 -34.49 -5.05
CA LYS A 16 -23.60 -33.64 -5.32
C LYS A 16 -23.47 -33.20 -6.79
N LYS A 17 -24.48 -33.52 -7.61
CA LYS A 17 -24.59 -32.94 -8.95
C LYS A 17 -24.75 -31.44 -8.78
N LEU A 18 -23.65 -30.71 -8.88
CA LEU A 18 -23.68 -29.26 -8.96
C LEU A 18 -24.42 -28.87 -10.25
N ASP A 19 -25.19 -27.78 -10.20
CA ASP A 19 -25.69 -27.19 -11.44
C ASP A 19 -24.50 -26.67 -12.29
N LYS A 20 -24.74 -26.45 -13.59
CA LYS A 20 -23.66 -26.05 -14.52
C LYS A 20 -22.95 -24.77 -14.06
N PRO A 21 -23.65 -23.69 -13.61
CA PRO A 21 -23.00 -22.52 -13.03
C PRO A 21 -22.12 -22.80 -11.81
N GLU A 22 -22.60 -23.58 -10.85
CA GLU A 22 -21.91 -23.93 -9.61
C GLU A 22 -20.66 -24.78 -9.90
N TYR A 23 -20.76 -25.72 -10.84
CA TYR A 23 -19.61 -26.47 -11.34
C TYR A 23 -18.54 -25.56 -11.94
N MET A 24 -18.92 -24.57 -12.76
CA MET A 24 -17.96 -23.62 -13.36
C MET A 24 -17.29 -22.75 -12.30
N LYS A 25 -18.05 -22.25 -11.31
CA LYS A 25 -17.51 -21.51 -10.16
C LYS A 25 -16.52 -22.36 -9.38
N ASN A 26 -16.88 -23.62 -9.11
CA ASN A 26 -16.04 -24.55 -8.36
C ASN A 26 -14.74 -24.90 -9.10
N ASN A 27 -14.79 -25.08 -10.42
CA ASN A 27 -13.60 -25.33 -11.24
C ASN A 27 -12.59 -24.17 -11.15
N TYR A 28 -13.05 -22.93 -11.29
CA TYR A 28 -12.17 -21.76 -11.17
C TYR A 28 -11.61 -21.62 -9.75
N ALA A 29 -12.44 -21.79 -8.72
CA ALA A 29 -11.99 -21.75 -7.32
C ALA A 29 -10.93 -22.82 -7.02
N THR A 30 -11.13 -24.04 -7.53
CA THR A 30 -10.20 -25.16 -7.39
C THR A 30 -8.88 -24.88 -8.10
N TRP A 31 -8.93 -24.35 -9.34
CA TRP A 31 -7.74 -23.95 -10.08
C TRP A 31 -6.95 -22.84 -9.38
N ARG A 32 -7.64 -21.80 -8.85
CA ARG A 32 -7.01 -20.70 -8.10
C ARG A 32 -6.29 -21.22 -6.86
N LYS A 33 -6.92 -22.14 -6.12
CA LYS A 33 -6.31 -22.80 -4.96
C LYS A 33 -5.07 -23.61 -5.37
N PHE A 34 -5.19 -24.43 -6.42
CA PHE A 34 -4.06 -25.19 -6.95
C PHE A 34 -2.87 -24.29 -7.33
N ARG A 35 -3.10 -23.15 -7.99
CA ARG A 35 -2.03 -22.20 -8.35
C ARG A 35 -1.34 -21.64 -7.10
N LYS A 36 -2.12 -21.21 -6.11
CA LYS A 36 -1.59 -20.74 -4.81
C LYS A 36 -0.73 -21.79 -4.12
N ASP A 37 -1.17 -23.05 -4.13
CA ASP A 37 -0.49 -24.15 -3.43
C ASP A 37 0.72 -24.69 -4.21
N SER A 38 0.79 -24.45 -5.53
CA SER A 38 1.82 -25.04 -6.41
C SER A 38 3.18 -24.32 -6.42
N ASN A 39 3.31 -23.14 -5.78
CA ASN A 39 4.47 -22.25 -5.87
C ASN A 39 4.95 -21.92 -7.31
N ALA A 40 4.16 -22.24 -8.34
CA ALA A 40 4.46 -21.82 -9.71
C ALA A 40 4.25 -20.30 -9.82
N ASN A 41 5.04 -19.60 -10.64
CA ASN A 41 4.84 -18.15 -10.85
C ASN A 41 3.44 -17.88 -11.41
N TYR A 42 2.66 -17.07 -10.69
CA TYR A 42 1.35 -16.59 -11.11
C TYR A 42 1.15 -15.17 -10.57
N TYR A 43 0.54 -14.32 -11.38
CA TYR A 43 0.22 -12.96 -10.96
C TYR A 43 -1.28 -12.83 -10.77
N ILE A 44 -1.71 -12.44 -9.57
CA ILE A 44 -3.09 -11.97 -9.35
C ILE A 44 -3.10 -10.49 -9.71
N LEU A 45 -3.72 -10.16 -10.84
CA LEU A 45 -3.89 -8.78 -11.26
C LEU A 45 -4.88 -8.08 -10.31
N PRO A 46 -4.45 -7.05 -9.53
CA PRO A 46 -5.35 -6.33 -8.65
C PRO A 46 -6.42 -5.58 -9.44
N VAL A 47 -7.59 -5.37 -8.84
CA VAL A 47 -8.74 -4.74 -9.53
C VAL A 47 -8.47 -3.28 -9.88
N GLU A 48 -7.58 -2.66 -9.12
CA GLU A 48 -7.09 -1.30 -9.26
C GLU A 48 -6.36 -1.09 -10.59
N MET A 49 -5.90 -2.16 -11.25
CA MET A 49 -5.38 -2.11 -12.61
C MET A 49 -6.39 -1.51 -13.60
N LYS A 50 -7.70 -1.66 -13.35
CA LYS A 50 -8.76 -1.11 -14.21
C LYS A 50 -8.59 0.39 -14.46
N LYS A 51 -8.10 1.15 -13.48
CA LYS A 51 -7.83 2.59 -13.60
C LYS A 51 -6.77 2.92 -14.66
N TYR A 52 -5.82 2.01 -14.89
CA TYR A 52 -4.71 2.21 -15.82
C TYR A 52 -4.98 1.67 -17.22
N LEU A 53 -5.99 0.81 -17.40
CA LEU A 53 -6.29 0.21 -18.70
C LEU A 53 -6.55 1.26 -19.80
N PRO A 54 -7.30 2.36 -19.57
CA PRO A 54 -7.51 3.38 -20.59
C PRO A 54 -6.25 4.22 -20.89
N LEU A 55 -5.29 4.23 -19.97
CA LEU A 55 -4.09 5.08 -20.02
C LEU A 55 -2.92 4.40 -20.72
N LEU A 56 -2.91 3.07 -20.69
CA LEU A 56 -1.87 2.28 -21.33
C LEU A 56 -2.15 2.13 -22.82
N LYS A 57 -1.16 2.49 -23.63
CA LYS A 57 -1.12 2.03 -25.02
C LYS A 57 -1.05 0.50 -25.02
N SER A 58 -1.75 -0.15 -25.95
CA SER A 58 -1.94 -1.61 -25.98
C SER A 58 -0.65 -2.41 -25.74
N ASN A 59 0.50 -1.96 -26.27
CA ASN A 59 1.74 -2.70 -26.13
C ASN A 59 2.50 -2.43 -24.82
N SER A 60 2.29 -1.28 -24.18
CA SER A 60 2.83 -0.99 -22.84
C SER A 60 2.16 -1.87 -21.79
N LEU A 61 0.88 -2.20 -21.99
CA LEU A 61 0.18 -3.21 -21.18
C LEU A 61 0.81 -4.61 -21.32
N ASN A 62 1.18 -5.02 -22.54
CA ASN A 62 1.86 -6.31 -22.75
C ASN A 62 3.19 -6.39 -21.98
N LEU A 63 3.96 -5.30 -21.99
CA LEU A 63 5.19 -5.21 -21.22
C LEU A 63 4.93 -5.26 -19.70
N TYR A 64 3.89 -4.56 -19.21
CA TYR A 64 3.52 -4.62 -17.80
C TYR A 64 3.14 -6.03 -17.36
N LEU A 65 2.30 -6.72 -18.15
CA LEU A 65 1.92 -8.11 -17.91
C LEU A 65 3.13 -9.05 -17.96
N PHE A 66 4.11 -8.79 -18.84
CA PHE A 66 5.36 -9.52 -18.86
C PHE A 66 6.09 -9.38 -17.51
N TYR A 67 6.20 -8.17 -16.95
CA TYR A 67 6.80 -7.98 -15.62
C TYR A 67 6.02 -8.70 -14.54
N CYS A 68 4.70 -8.55 -14.49
CA CYS A 68 3.83 -9.24 -13.56
C CYS A 68 4.08 -10.76 -13.52
N LEU A 69 4.27 -11.38 -14.69
CA LEU A 69 4.46 -12.83 -14.81
C LEU A 69 5.89 -13.32 -14.51
N ASN A 70 6.88 -12.43 -14.61
CA ASN A 70 8.30 -12.78 -14.54
C ASN A 70 9.07 -12.10 -13.38
N SER A 71 8.39 -11.26 -12.59
CA SER A 71 8.92 -10.71 -11.36
C SER A 71 8.92 -11.73 -10.23
N ASN A 72 9.84 -11.56 -9.29
CA ASN A 72 9.83 -12.29 -8.03
C ASN A 72 8.54 -11.96 -7.25
N ASN A 73 7.87 -12.99 -6.73
CA ASN A 73 6.60 -12.84 -6.02
C ASN A 73 6.76 -12.15 -4.65
N GLU A 74 7.98 -12.15 -4.06
CA GLU A 74 8.23 -11.56 -2.74
C GLU A 74 8.44 -10.05 -2.79
N ASP A 75 9.24 -9.57 -3.75
CA ASP A 75 9.68 -8.16 -3.81
C ASP A 75 9.31 -7.45 -5.13
N GLY A 76 8.69 -8.15 -6.08
CA GLY A 76 8.26 -7.59 -7.36
C GLY A 76 9.40 -7.29 -8.35
N THR A 77 10.62 -7.75 -8.09
CA THR A 77 11.80 -7.43 -8.91
C THR A 77 11.97 -8.33 -10.14
N SER A 78 12.52 -7.76 -11.22
CA SER A 78 12.98 -8.52 -12.39
C SER A 78 14.20 -7.86 -13.05
N TRP A 79 15.01 -8.65 -13.76
CA TRP A 79 16.32 -8.22 -14.30
C TRP A 79 16.45 -8.34 -15.83
N TYR A 80 15.33 -8.32 -16.55
CA TYR A 80 15.33 -8.49 -18.01
C TYR A 80 15.93 -7.26 -18.72
N SER A 81 16.93 -7.51 -19.57
CA SER A 81 17.49 -6.48 -20.46
C SER A 81 16.48 -6.05 -21.54
N THR A 82 16.65 -4.85 -22.07
CA THR A 82 15.85 -4.34 -23.20
C THR A 82 15.87 -5.29 -24.40
N ASP A 83 17.01 -5.93 -24.69
CA ASP A 83 17.13 -6.91 -25.78
C ASP A 83 16.32 -8.19 -25.52
N SER A 84 16.36 -8.71 -24.29
CA SER A 84 15.60 -9.90 -23.90
C SER A 84 14.10 -9.63 -23.95
N LEU A 85 13.67 -8.43 -23.54
CA LEU A 85 12.29 -7.98 -23.62
C LEU A 85 11.84 -7.82 -25.08
N ALA A 86 12.66 -7.18 -25.91
CA ALA A 86 12.43 -7.00 -27.35
C ALA A 86 12.22 -8.34 -28.05
N LYS A 87 13.08 -9.32 -27.77
CA LYS A 87 12.94 -10.69 -28.28
C LYS A 87 11.68 -11.39 -27.77
N SER A 88 11.34 -11.23 -26.50
CA SER A 88 10.21 -11.94 -25.88
C SER A 88 8.85 -11.38 -26.33
N LEU A 89 8.78 -10.09 -26.65
CA LEU A 89 7.56 -9.38 -27.02
C LEU A 89 7.48 -9.07 -28.52
N ASP A 90 8.40 -9.62 -29.32
CA ASP A 90 8.51 -9.38 -30.77
C ASP A 90 8.46 -7.88 -31.13
N ALA A 91 9.35 -7.11 -30.50
CA ALA A 91 9.38 -5.67 -30.59
C ALA A 91 10.81 -5.13 -30.76
N SER A 92 10.94 -3.89 -31.22
CA SER A 92 12.25 -3.22 -31.24
C SER A 92 12.64 -2.74 -29.84
N THR A 93 13.95 -2.64 -29.57
CA THR A 93 14.48 -2.07 -28.32
C THR A 93 13.98 -0.63 -28.09
N ARG A 94 13.82 0.15 -29.15
CA ARG A 94 13.20 1.48 -29.12
C ARG A 94 11.76 1.44 -28.60
N SER A 95 10.98 0.45 -29.04
CA SER A 95 9.60 0.27 -28.57
C SER A 95 9.57 -0.12 -27.11
N ILE A 96 10.44 -1.06 -26.69
CA ILE A 96 10.58 -1.45 -25.28
C ILE A 96 10.95 -0.25 -24.40
N ASN A 97 11.91 0.59 -24.82
CA ASN A 97 12.26 1.79 -24.06
C ASN A 97 11.09 2.77 -23.96
N THR A 98 10.32 2.94 -25.05
CA THR A 98 9.12 3.77 -25.04
C THR A 98 8.06 3.22 -24.08
N TRP A 99 7.80 1.92 -24.10
CA TRP A 99 6.83 1.28 -23.21
C TRP A 99 7.26 1.33 -21.75
N ASN A 100 8.56 1.18 -21.46
CA ASN A 100 9.08 1.37 -20.11
C ASN A 100 8.84 2.79 -19.62
N ASN A 101 9.08 3.80 -20.46
CA ASN A 101 8.81 5.18 -20.09
C ASN A 101 7.31 5.41 -19.85
N ASP A 102 6.43 4.85 -20.68
CA ASP A 102 4.98 4.90 -20.44
C ASP A 102 4.61 4.31 -19.07
N LEU A 103 5.22 3.18 -18.67
CA LEU A 103 4.96 2.53 -17.38
C LEU A 103 5.56 3.31 -16.19
N ILE A 104 6.73 3.91 -16.36
CA ILE A 104 7.37 4.77 -15.35
C ILE A 104 6.54 6.05 -15.16
N ASP A 105 6.13 6.69 -16.25
CA ASP A 105 5.31 7.91 -16.23
C ASP A 105 3.96 7.67 -15.53
N LEU A 106 3.40 6.47 -15.65
CA LEU A 106 2.17 6.06 -14.95
C LEU A 106 2.42 5.54 -13.52
N GLY A 107 3.67 5.55 -13.05
CA GLY A 107 4.05 5.08 -11.72
C GLY A 107 3.71 3.61 -11.48
N LEU A 108 3.78 2.77 -12.53
CA LEU A 108 3.51 1.33 -12.47
C LEU A 108 4.77 0.51 -12.23
N ILE A 109 5.93 1.04 -12.67
CA ILE A 109 7.24 0.44 -12.44
C ILE A 109 8.26 1.51 -12.03
N TYR A 110 9.34 1.05 -11.41
CA TYR A 110 10.57 1.82 -11.23
C TYR A 110 11.76 1.03 -11.76
N ARG A 111 12.77 1.69 -12.34
CA ARG A 111 13.91 1.01 -12.95
C ARG A 111 15.22 1.65 -12.50
N ILE A 112 16.17 0.84 -12.03
CA ILE A 112 17.51 1.30 -11.65
C ILE A 112 18.60 0.57 -12.43
N HIS A 113 19.65 1.30 -12.77
CA HIS A 113 20.91 0.74 -13.25
C HIS A 113 21.92 0.76 -12.10
N ASP A 114 22.08 -0.37 -11.41
CA ASP A 114 22.98 -0.54 -10.27
C ASP A 114 24.35 -1.07 -10.70
N GLY A 115 24.89 -0.54 -11.80
CA GLY A 115 26.16 -0.99 -12.40
C GLY A 115 26.10 -2.38 -13.05
N LYS A 116 24.93 -3.04 -13.05
CA LYS A 116 24.69 -4.31 -13.75
C LYS A 116 24.43 -4.10 -15.24
N LYS A 117 24.62 -5.18 -16.00
CA LYS A 117 24.40 -5.24 -17.46
C LYS A 117 22.94 -4.97 -17.85
N SER A 118 22.00 -5.27 -16.97
CA SER A 118 20.57 -4.99 -17.13
C SER A 118 20.06 -4.17 -15.96
N ALA A 119 19.07 -3.32 -16.21
CA ALA A 119 18.38 -2.61 -15.15
C ALA A 119 17.57 -3.58 -14.29
N THR A 120 17.53 -3.33 -12.99
CA THR A 120 16.54 -3.94 -12.10
C THR A 120 15.23 -3.18 -12.24
N THR A 121 14.13 -3.88 -12.53
CA THR A 121 12.78 -3.32 -12.64
C THR A 121 11.97 -3.77 -11.43
N PHE A 122 11.33 -2.82 -10.76
CA PHE A 122 10.45 -3.00 -9.61
C PHE A 122 9.02 -2.73 -10.02
N LEU A 123 8.09 -3.63 -9.67
CA LEU A 123 6.66 -3.34 -9.73
C LEU A 123 6.29 -2.39 -8.59
N LEU A 124 5.50 -1.36 -8.88
CA LEU A 124 5.01 -0.41 -7.87
C LEU A 124 3.56 -0.70 -7.49
N PRO A 125 3.13 -0.33 -6.27
CA PRO A 125 1.74 -0.45 -5.83
C PRO A 125 0.76 0.25 -6.79
N LEU A 126 -0.40 -0.37 -7.02
CA LEU A 126 -1.43 0.14 -7.94
C LEU A 126 -2.42 1.12 -7.29
N SER A 127 -2.44 1.17 -5.96
CA SER A 127 -3.37 1.94 -5.15
C SER A 127 -2.74 2.37 -3.84
N ASN A 128 -3.53 3.08 -3.04
CA ASN A 128 -3.16 3.41 -1.68
C ASN A 128 -2.94 2.12 -0.87
N TYR A 129 -2.01 2.21 0.06
CA TYR A 129 -1.69 1.13 0.98
C TYR A 129 -1.06 1.72 2.24
N PHE A 130 -0.98 0.91 3.28
CA PHE A 130 -0.26 1.29 4.48
C PHE A 130 0.72 0.21 4.92
N VAL A 131 1.73 0.64 5.67
CA VAL A 131 2.69 -0.21 6.35
C VAL A 131 2.74 0.14 7.83
N LYS A 132 3.00 -0.87 8.66
CA LYS A 132 3.29 -0.68 10.09
C LYS A 132 4.79 -0.81 10.28
N VAL A 133 5.41 0.17 10.91
CA VAL A 133 6.86 0.22 11.12
C VAL A 133 7.13 0.57 12.57
N ILE A 134 8.15 -0.06 13.14
CA ILE A 134 8.71 0.34 14.43
C ILE A 134 10.02 1.05 14.13
N SER A 135 10.19 2.27 14.64
CA SER A 135 11.44 3.03 14.52
C SER A 135 11.76 3.69 15.85
N PRO A 136 13.04 3.75 16.25
CA PRO A 136 13.44 4.54 17.42
C PRO A 136 13.33 6.05 17.14
N ASP A 137 13.38 6.46 15.87
CA ASP A 137 13.53 7.86 15.47
C ASP A 137 12.64 8.19 14.26
N LEU A 138 11.83 9.24 14.40
CA LEU A 138 10.92 9.74 13.36
C LEU A 138 11.67 10.41 12.19
N ASN A 139 12.61 11.30 12.50
CA ASN A 139 13.39 12.05 11.51
C ASN A 139 14.21 11.10 10.62
N LYS A 140 14.86 10.11 11.23
CA LYS A 140 15.63 9.08 10.53
C LYS A 140 14.75 8.31 9.57
N TYR A 141 13.53 7.94 9.97
CA TYR A 141 12.61 7.25 9.07
C TYR A 141 12.22 8.12 7.87
N ILE A 142 11.84 9.38 8.11
CA ILE A 142 11.49 10.33 7.04
C ILE A 142 12.64 10.47 6.04
N GLN A 143 13.88 10.54 6.51
CA GLN A 143 15.07 10.63 5.64
C GLN A 143 15.33 9.39 4.78
N THR A 144 14.72 8.24 5.08
CA THR A 144 14.83 7.04 4.23
C THR A 144 13.83 7.01 3.08
N ALA A 145 12.82 7.89 3.09
CA ALA A 145 11.82 7.94 2.04
C ALA A 145 12.44 8.37 0.71
N ASN A 146 11.93 7.81 -0.39
CA ASN A 146 12.38 8.15 -1.72
C ASN A 146 11.23 8.83 -2.49
N THR A 147 11.37 10.11 -2.82
CA THR A 147 10.28 10.89 -3.46
C THR A 147 9.86 10.34 -4.83
N ASP A 148 10.79 9.76 -5.60
CA ASP A 148 10.46 9.13 -6.89
C ASP A 148 9.58 7.87 -6.72
N ILE A 149 9.67 7.18 -5.59
CA ILE A 149 8.94 5.93 -5.33
C ILE A 149 7.71 6.20 -4.44
N ASP A 150 7.95 6.77 -3.27
CA ASP A 150 6.97 6.99 -2.20
C ASP A 150 6.11 8.23 -2.43
N GLY A 151 6.62 9.23 -3.16
CA GLY A 151 6.02 10.55 -3.29
C GLY A 151 6.48 11.53 -2.20
N GLU A 152 5.84 12.69 -2.18
CA GLU A 152 6.15 13.76 -1.22
C GLU A 152 5.48 13.50 0.13
N LEU A 153 6.15 13.82 1.24
CA LEU A 153 5.53 13.77 2.56
C LEU A 153 4.53 14.93 2.67
N VAL A 154 3.23 14.61 2.73
CA VAL A 154 2.16 15.63 2.76
C VAL A 154 1.50 15.81 4.11
N SER A 155 1.65 14.85 5.04
CA SER A 155 1.12 15.00 6.40
C SER A 155 1.88 14.16 7.43
N VAL A 156 2.05 14.72 8.63
CA VAL A 156 2.50 14.01 9.82
C VAL A 156 1.47 14.18 10.93
N ILE A 157 0.91 13.08 11.41
CA ILE A 157 -0.16 13.09 12.40
C ILE A 157 0.24 12.19 13.56
N HIS A 158 0.26 12.72 14.77
CA HIS A 158 0.38 11.94 15.98
C HIS A 158 -0.99 11.41 16.38
N LEU A 159 -1.23 10.11 16.18
CA LEU A 159 -2.45 9.43 16.59
C LEU A 159 -2.27 8.85 18.00
N PHE A 160 -3.17 9.27 18.90
CA PHE A 160 -3.32 8.74 20.25
C PHE A 160 -4.59 7.91 20.34
N GLN A 161 -4.57 6.80 21.07
CA GLN A 161 -5.77 6.06 21.41
C GLN A 161 -5.65 5.37 22.76
N TRP A 162 -6.68 5.48 23.59
CA TRP A 162 -6.81 4.64 24.77
C TRP A 162 -7.15 3.21 24.38
N ARG A 163 -6.43 2.24 24.94
CA ARG A 163 -6.60 0.81 24.69
C ARG A 163 -7.02 0.09 25.95
N LYS A 164 -7.78 -0.99 25.75
CA LYS A 164 -8.20 -1.88 26.82
C LYS A 164 -6.97 -2.53 27.45
N ASN A 165 -6.80 -2.31 28.74
CA ASN A 165 -5.80 -2.94 29.56
C ASN A 165 -6.18 -4.40 29.82
N SER A 166 -5.23 -5.30 29.57
CA SER A 166 -5.42 -6.74 29.72
C SER A 166 -5.70 -7.17 31.17
N GLU A 167 -5.28 -6.38 32.15
CA GLU A 167 -5.40 -6.72 33.57
C GLU A 167 -6.66 -6.14 34.24
N LYS A 168 -7.07 -4.92 33.85
CA LYS A 168 -8.16 -4.19 34.52
C LYS A 168 -9.46 -4.12 33.73
N GLU A 169 -9.46 -4.57 32.48
CA GLU A 169 -10.56 -4.38 31.52
C GLU A 169 -10.97 -2.93 31.22
N GLU A 170 -10.21 -1.95 31.71
CA GLU A 170 -10.43 -0.51 31.49
C GLU A 170 -9.64 -0.01 30.28
N TYR A 171 -10.12 1.06 29.64
CA TYR A 171 -9.41 1.73 28.54
C TYR A 171 -8.46 2.81 29.08
N ASP A 172 -7.40 2.37 29.77
CA ASP A 172 -6.39 3.23 30.41
C ASP A 172 -4.97 3.03 29.86
N GLN A 173 -4.79 2.16 28.86
CA GLN A 173 -3.47 1.92 28.26
C GLN A 173 -3.24 2.87 27.07
N PRO A 174 -2.22 3.75 27.10
CA PRO A 174 -1.95 4.63 25.97
C PRO A 174 -1.42 3.86 24.77
N TYR A 175 -1.88 4.24 23.58
CA TYR A 175 -1.34 3.78 22.30
C TYR A 175 -1.05 4.98 21.41
N ASN A 176 0.23 5.17 21.12
CA ASN A 176 0.77 6.29 20.36
C ASN A 176 1.39 5.79 19.07
N VAL A 177 0.99 6.36 17.94
CA VAL A 177 1.62 6.12 16.63
C VAL A 177 1.69 7.41 15.85
N VAL A 178 2.70 7.54 14.99
CA VAL A 178 2.76 8.62 14.00
C VAL A 178 2.29 8.08 12.66
N LEU A 179 1.24 8.69 12.11
CA LEU A 179 0.79 8.48 10.75
C LEU A 179 1.52 9.44 9.82
N LEU A 180 2.35 8.90 8.94
CA LEU A 180 2.95 9.62 7.82
C LEU A 180 2.14 9.33 6.56
N THR A 181 1.81 10.37 5.81
CA THR A 181 1.21 10.23 4.47
C THR A 181 2.20 10.73 3.43
N PHE A 182 2.64 9.83 2.57
CA PHE A 182 3.37 10.18 1.35
C PHE A 182 2.40 10.15 0.18
N GLU A 183 2.37 11.20 -0.64
CA GLU A 183 1.50 11.32 -1.81
C GLU A 183 2.33 11.44 -3.09
N LYS A 184 2.14 10.48 -4.00
CA LYS A 184 2.66 10.55 -5.36
C LYS A 184 1.55 11.01 -6.30
N THR A 185 1.76 12.16 -6.91
CA THR A 185 0.89 12.73 -7.94
C THR A 185 1.41 12.38 -9.33
N ILE A 186 0.55 11.79 -10.15
CA ILE A 186 0.86 11.32 -11.49
C ILE A 186 -0.06 12.06 -12.47
N HIS A 187 0.53 12.59 -13.54
CA HIS A 187 -0.16 13.29 -14.61
C HIS A 187 -0.07 12.47 -15.91
N PRO A 188 -1.05 11.58 -16.18
CA PRO A 188 -1.04 10.75 -17.37
C PRO A 188 -1.12 11.61 -18.64
N LYS A 189 -0.13 11.46 -19.52
CA LYS A 189 -0.04 12.19 -20.80
C LYS A 189 -1.23 11.95 -21.73
N GLN A 190 -1.94 10.83 -21.57
CA GLN A 190 -3.06 10.43 -22.43
C GLN A 190 -4.42 11.01 -22.00
N THR A 191 -4.47 11.83 -20.95
CA THR A 191 -5.73 12.33 -20.38
C THR A 191 -5.87 13.85 -20.53
N ASN A 192 -7.10 14.34 -20.56
CA ASN A 192 -7.41 15.78 -20.50
C ASN A 192 -7.23 16.33 -19.08
N GLY A 193 -6.04 16.17 -18.50
CA GLY A 193 -5.71 16.68 -17.17
C GLY A 193 -6.23 15.84 -16.01
N GLU A 194 -6.53 14.55 -16.21
CA GLU A 194 -6.81 13.67 -15.07
C GLU A 194 -5.55 13.50 -14.23
N ILE A 195 -5.72 13.41 -12.93
CA ILE A 195 -4.62 13.24 -11.98
C ILE A 195 -4.82 11.93 -11.23
N ILE A 196 -3.76 11.13 -11.13
CA ILE A 196 -3.74 9.94 -10.30
C ILE A 196 -2.90 10.25 -9.07
N LYS A 197 -3.55 10.24 -7.91
CA LYS A 197 -2.87 10.27 -6.62
C LYS A 197 -2.75 8.85 -6.08
N LYS A 198 -1.57 8.50 -5.60
CA LYS A 198 -1.29 7.29 -4.82
C LYS A 198 -0.73 7.71 -3.48
N LYS A 199 -1.28 7.18 -2.40
CA LYS A 199 -0.84 7.47 -1.04
C LYS A 199 -0.23 6.24 -0.39
N LYS A 200 0.97 6.41 0.16
CA LYS A 200 1.59 5.45 1.08
C LYS A 200 1.41 5.98 2.49
N TYR A 201 0.69 5.25 3.31
CA TYR A 201 0.54 5.55 4.72
C TYR A 201 1.55 4.74 5.54
N VAL A 202 2.18 5.36 6.52
CA VAL A 202 3.06 4.68 7.47
C VAL A 202 2.51 4.90 8.86
N LEU A 203 2.09 3.82 9.51
CA LEU A 203 1.84 3.81 10.95
C LEU A 203 3.17 3.49 11.65
N LEU A 204 3.81 4.53 12.16
CA LEU A 204 5.10 4.46 12.83
C LEU A 204 4.91 4.40 14.34
N GLU A 205 5.26 3.27 14.95
CA GLU A 205 5.41 3.14 16.40
C GLU A 205 6.79 3.66 16.80
N ILE A 206 6.82 4.77 17.54
CA ILE A 206 8.05 5.40 18.04
C ILE A 206 8.30 4.92 19.47
N GLU A 207 9.45 4.30 19.70
CA GLU A 207 9.74 3.62 20.97
C GLU A 207 10.08 4.57 22.13
N GLU A 208 10.61 5.76 21.86
CA GLU A 208 11.17 6.63 22.92
C GLU A 208 10.39 7.93 23.13
N GLU A 209 9.97 8.62 22.06
CA GLU A 209 9.55 10.04 22.16
C GLU A 209 8.10 10.25 22.60
N ILE A 210 7.20 9.35 22.18
CA ILE A 210 5.76 9.46 22.42
C ILE A 210 5.16 8.22 23.07
N LYS A 211 5.97 7.18 23.34
CA LYS A 211 5.47 5.90 23.84
C LYS A 211 4.62 6.05 25.10
N GLU A 212 5.11 6.83 26.06
CA GLU A 212 4.46 7.11 27.35
C GLU A 212 3.58 8.37 27.31
N PHE A 213 3.41 9.01 26.14
CA PHE A 213 2.53 10.16 26.02
C PHE A 213 1.09 9.75 26.34
N SER A 214 0.42 10.59 27.12
CA SER A 214 -1.01 10.45 27.41
C SER A 214 -1.65 11.82 27.46
N ILE A 215 -2.89 11.87 26.99
CA ILE A 215 -3.74 13.06 27.17
C ILE A 215 -4.40 13.00 28.55
N SER A 216 -4.78 14.16 29.08
CA SER A 216 -5.47 14.26 30.38
C SER A 216 -6.93 13.74 30.34
N LEU A 217 -7.53 13.69 29.15
CA LEU A 217 -8.92 13.26 28.95
C LEU A 217 -9.01 11.73 28.92
N SER A 218 -9.83 11.14 29.79
CA SER A 218 -10.07 9.68 29.78
C SER A 218 -10.90 9.25 28.57
N ALA A 219 -10.78 7.98 28.20
CA ALA A 219 -11.50 7.39 27.06
C ALA A 219 -13.02 7.59 27.12
N GLN A 220 -13.61 7.58 28.32
CA GLN A 220 -15.05 7.69 28.54
C GLN A 220 -15.56 9.13 28.37
N ASN A 221 -14.67 10.12 28.41
CA ASN A 221 -15.01 11.53 28.37
C ASN A 221 -14.85 12.13 26.96
N PHE A 222 -14.59 11.31 25.94
CA PHE A 222 -14.57 11.75 24.55
C PHE A 222 -16.00 12.03 24.11
N GLN A 223 -16.31 13.31 23.86
CA GLN A 223 -17.63 13.72 23.35
C GLN A 223 -17.78 13.47 21.85
N GLU A 224 -16.66 13.42 21.14
CA GLU A 224 -16.55 13.18 19.71
C GLU A 224 -15.61 12.01 19.44
N ASP A 225 -15.70 11.42 18.24
CA ASP A 225 -14.85 10.30 17.84
C ASP A 225 -13.39 10.70 17.60
N ILE A 226 -13.14 12.00 17.39
CA ILE A 226 -11.84 12.60 17.08
C ILE A 226 -11.65 13.79 18.01
N TYR A 227 -10.51 13.87 18.68
CA TYR A 227 -10.15 14.97 19.57
C TYR A 227 -8.76 15.51 19.22
N TRP A 228 -8.62 16.83 19.08
CA TRP A 228 -7.36 17.46 18.70
C TRP A 228 -6.50 17.81 19.91
N PHE A 229 -5.18 17.62 19.80
CA PHE A 229 -4.24 18.00 20.84
C PHE A 229 -2.91 18.52 20.25
N GLU A 230 -2.17 19.27 21.06
CA GLU A 230 -0.82 19.72 20.71
C GLU A 230 0.17 18.56 20.86
N SER A 231 0.73 18.10 19.74
CA SER A 231 1.65 16.97 19.77
C SER A 231 2.98 17.35 20.43
N PRO A 232 3.55 16.50 21.30
CA PRO A 232 4.91 16.69 21.82
C PRO A 232 6.01 16.57 20.73
N LEU A 233 5.63 16.21 19.51
CA LEU A 233 6.50 16.19 18.33
C LEU A 233 6.52 17.53 17.57
N GLU A 234 5.63 18.46 17.92
CA GLU A 234 5.59 19.78 17.31
C GLU A 234 6.94 20.51 17.53
N GLY A 235 7.49 21.09 16.45
CA GLY A 235 8.81 21.74 16.47
C GLY A 235 10.04 20.80 16.54
N LYS A 236 9.85 19.46 16.57
CA LYS A 236 10.96 18.49 16.47
C LYS A 236 11.32 18.10 15.04
N LEU A 237 10.46 18.43 14.09
CA LEU A 237 10.67 18.24 12.66
C LEU A 237 11.13 19.56 12.02
N PRO A 238 11.72 19.52 10.81
CA PRO A 238 11.92 20.71 9.98
C PRO A 238 10.68 21.63 9.96
N ALA A 239 10.91 22.95 9.93
CA ALA A 239 9.86 23.96 10.14
C ALA A 239 8.73 23.95 9.10
N ASP A 240 8.95 23.30 7.95
CA ASP A 240 7.98 23.09 6.89
C ASP A 240 7.05 21.88 7.13
N ILE A 241 7.32 21.07 8.17
CA ILE A 241 6.55 19.88 8.51
C ILE A 241 5.77 20.12 9.81
N LEU A 242 4.48 20.42 9.68
CA LEU A 242 3.54 20.57 10.79
C LEU A 242 3.11 19.20 11.34
N VAL A 243 3.09 19.04 12.67
CA VAL A 243 2.63 17.80 13.31
C VAL A 243 1.29 18.00 14.02
N LYS A 244 0.25 17.36 13.51
CA LYS A 244 -1.09 17.45 14.11
C LYS A 244 -1.31 16.31 15.12
N GLY A 245 -1.75 16.61 16.34
CA GLY A 245 -2.14 15.60 17.34
C GLY A 245 -3.62 15.28 17.27
N ILE A 246 -3.97 14.00 17.14
CA ILE A 246 -5.34 13.50 17.10
C ILE A 246 -5.50 12.30 18.03
N ALA A 247 -6.39 12.43 19.00
CA ALA A 247 -6.85 11.34 19.83
C ALA A 247 -8.13 10.72 19.22
N LEU A 248 -8.14 9.40 19.10
CA LEU A 248 -9.26 8.63 18.55
C LEU A 248 -10.04 7.95 19.67
N SER A 249 -11.38 8.01 19.58
CA SER A 249 -12.26 7.25 20.47
C SER A 249 -12.08 5.74 20.28
N THR A 250 -12.71 4.96 21.14
CA THR A 250 -12.66 3.48 21.08
C THR A 250 -13.45 2.89 19.92
N VAL A 251 -14.19 3.72 19.16
CA VAL A 251 -14.91 3.32 17.94
C VAL A 251 -13.93 2.93 16.83
N TYR A 252 -12.74 3.54 16.80
CA TYR A 252 -11.69 3.18 15.86
C TYR A 252 -10.81 2.05 16.39
N ASN A 253 -10.22 1.25 15.50
CA ASN A 253 -9.24 0.24 15.91
C ASN A 253 -8.02 0.19 14.98
N LEU A 254 -6.99 0.98 15.27
CA LEU A 254 -5.74 0.97 14.47
C LEU A 254 -4.95 -0.37 14.53
N LYS A 255 -5.29 -1.25 15.48
CA LYS A 255 -4.70 -2.59 15.65
C LYS A 255 -5.62 -3.68 15.11
N ASP A 256 -6.65 -3.32 14.33
CA ASP A 256 -7.52 -4.31 13.73
C ASP A 256 -6.74 -5.30 12.84
N LYS A 257 -7.25 -6.52 12.78
CA LYS A 257 -6.71 -7.57 11.91
C LYS A 257 -7.21 -7.38 10.47
N ASP A 258 -8.31 -6.67 10.27
CA ASP A 258 -8.74 -6.24 8.96
C ASP A 258 -7.99 -4.98 8.51
N TYR A 259 -6.99 -5.19 7.65
CA TYR A 259 -6.17 -4.12 7.10
C TYR A 259 -6.99 -3.14 6.24
N ARG A 260 -8.11 -3.56 5.64
CA ARG A 260 -8.95 -2.64 4.85
C ARG A 260 -9.64 -1.64 5.76
N TYR A 261 -10.23 -2.11 6.85
CA TYR A 261 -10.81 -1.24 7.87
C TYR A 261 -9.80 -0.20 8.40
N VAL A 262 -8.56 -0.63 8.68
CA VAL A 262 -7.50 0.29 9.14
C VAL A 262 -7.14 1.31 8.06
N LEU A 263 -7.00 0.87 6.81
CA LEU A 263 -6.72 1.76 5.68
C LEU A 263 -7.85 2.78 5.51
N ASP A 264 -9.11 2.35 5.45
CA ASP A 264 -10.27 3.22 5.30
C ASP A 264 -10.35 4.27 6.42
N THR A 265 -10.03 3.85 7.65
CA THR A 265 -9.94 4.77 8.81
C THR A 265 -8.85 5.83 8.60
N ILE A 266 -7.65 5.42 8.20
CA ILE A 266 -6.53 6.33 7.94
C ILE A 266 -6.82 7.29 6.78
N GLU A 267 -7.43 6.80 5.70
CA GLU A 267 -7.81 7.61 4.55
C GLU A 267 -8.79 8.71 4.97
N THR A 268 -9.83 8.33 5.72
CA THR A 268 -10.82 9.26 6.25
C THR A 268 -10.19 10.33 7.14
N LEU A 269 -9.27 9.94 8.03
CA LEU A 269 -8.54 10.86 8.89
C LEU A 269 -7.68 11.82 8.05
N SER A 270 -6.83 11.29 7.17
CA SER A 270 -5.94 12.11 6.35
C SER A 270 -6.69 13.12 5.46
N GLU A 271 -7.86 12.76 4.91
CA GLU A 271 -8.68 13.68 4.11
C GLU A 271 -9.34 14.78 4.96
N SER A 272 -9.90 14.42 6.11
CA SER A 272 -10.53 15.37 7.03
C SER A 272 -9.54 16.45 7.51
N ILE A 273 -8.27 16.06 7.68
CA ILE A 273 -7.19 16.91 8.18
C ILE A 273 -6.70 17.91 7.12
N ILE A 274 -6.71 17.52 5.84
CA ILE A 274 -6.32 18.38 4.71
C ILE A 274 -7.36 19.48 4.51
N HIS A 275 -8.65 19.15 4.55
CA HIS A 275 -9.72 20.13 4.40
C HIS A 275 -9.75 21.18 5.52
N ILE A 276 -9.43 20.79 6.75
CA ILE A 276 -9.31 21.75 7.85
C ILE A 276 -8.15 22.72 7.63
N SER A 277 -6.98 22.28 7.10
CA SER A 277 -5.89 23.23 6.78
C SER A 277 -6.22 24.23 5.66
N GLU A 278 -7.14 23.90 4.76
CA GLU A 278 -7.60 24.84 3.73
C GLU A 278 -8.58 25.89 4.30
N ASP A 279 -9.45 25.48 5.23
CA ASP A 279 -10.40 26.39 5.89
C ASP A 279 -9.76 27.26 6.99
N THR A 280 -8.67 26.81 7.63
CA THR A 280 -7.96 27.60 8.65
C THR A 280 -7.08 28.72 8.08
N VAL A 281 -6.97 28.85 6.75
CA VAL A 281 -6.41 30.08 6.12
C VAL A 281 -7.40 31.26 6.20
N LEU A 282 -8.63 31.03 6.69
CA LEU A 282 -9.58 32.09 7.03
C LEU A 282 -9.94 32.06 8.51
N ARG A 283 -9.37 33.03 9.26
CA ARG A 283 -9.61 33.38 10.68
C ARG A 283 -8.82 32.47 11.63
N VAL A 284 -7.82 32.96 12.36
CA VAL A 284 -7.80 34.11 13.30
C VAL A 284 -6.56 34.97 13.10
#